data_AF-A0A2T0UUP2-F1
#
_entry.id   AF-A0A2T0UUP2-F1
#
_cell.length_a   1.000
_cell.length_b   1.000
_cell.length_c   1.000
_cell.angle_alpha   90.00
_cell.angle_beta   90.00
_cell.angle_gamma   90.00
#
_symmetry.space_group_name_H-M   'P 1'
#
loop_
_entity.id
_entity.type
_entity.pdbx_description
1 polymer ?
#
loop_
_entity_poly.entity_id
_entity_poly.type
_entity_poly.pdbx_seq_one_letter_code
_entity_poly.pdbx_strand_id
1 'polypeptide(L)'
;MQQKMVYVLIAGCLTLAGCAGNPPERAPTASATEPVVAPIPATTPSSYPTTGSATDWVPPLYVSPEEEASYYVSRLADRRFVSTYGDRTQPRVWYIAAERLGEIGLPAVPLLFARLNTQDEYEQMLALYALQLATQDPLLMARTGGNYVQLPSVLDASNNAENVQIAQQWWQQYAGYLN
;
A
#
# COMPACT_ATOMS: atom_id res chain seq x y z
N MET A 1 59.15 15.52 12.71
CA MET A 1 58.43 16.80 12.81
C MET A 1 56.98 16.44 13.09
N GLN A 2 56.50 16.45 14.34
CA GLN A 2 55.84 17.58 15.03
C GLN A 2 54.76 18.21 14.14
N GLN A 3 53.48 18.39 14.49
CA GLN A 3 52.66 18.57 15.69
C GLN A 3 51.19 18.58 15.14
N LYS A 4 50.06 18.50 15.83
CA LYS A 4 49.68 18.64 17.24
C LYS A 4 48.25 18.08 17.39
N MET A 5 48.08 17.41 18.50
CA MET A 5 46.87 17.00 19.19
C MET A 5 46.09 18.24 19.68
N VAL A 6 44.76 18.26 19.53
CA VAL A 6 43.86 19.06 20.39
C VAL A 6 42.64 18.21 20.72
N TYR A 7 42.57 17.80 21.98
CA TYR A 7 41.42 17.25 22.69
C TYR A 7 40.63 18.42 23.30
N VAL A 8 39.30 18.39 23.25
CA VAL A 8 38.44 19.13 24.19
C VAL A 8 37.28 18.23 24.63
N LEU A 9 37.36 17.83 25.91
CA LEU A 9 36.31 17.29 26.77
C LEU A 9 35.30 18.41 27.11
N ILE A 10 33.99 18.16 27.05
CA ILE A 10 33.01 18.70 28.03
C ILE A 10 31.87 17.70 28.24
N ALA A 11 31.64 17.39 29.51
CA ALA A 11 30.58 16.55 30.06
C ALA A 11 29.25 17.32 30.19
N GLY A 12 28.13 16.61 30.14
CA GLY A 12 26.80 17.17 30.41
C GLY A 12 25.77 16.11 30.80
N CYS A 13 25.77 15.70 32.06
CA CYS A 13 24.63 15.05 32.72
C CYS A 13 23.66 16.13 33.23
N LEU A 14 22.35 15.89 33.06
CA LEU A 14 21.21 16.26 33.94
C LEU A 14 20.00 16.75 33.12
N THR A 15 18.94 15.93 33.06
CA THR A 15 17.58 16.39 33.34
C THR A 15 16.77 15.25 33.98
N LEU A 16 16.44 15.45 35.24
CA LEU A 16 15.37 14.75 35.97
C LEU A 16 14.11 15.62 35.93
N ALA A 17 12.98 14.94 36.08
CA ALA A 17 11.70 15.41 36.62
C ALA A 17 10.65 16.01 35.67
N GLY A 18 9.43 15.47 35.80
CA GLY A 18 8.21 16.27 35.67
C GLY A 18 7.01 15.55 35.04
N CYS A 19 6.30 14.73 35.82
CA CYS A 19 4.90 14.35 35.54
C CYS A 19 3.96 15.44 36.07
N ALA A 20 3.02 15.91 35.26
CA ALA A 20 1.74 16.52 35.64
C ALA A 20 0.86 16.48 34.37
N GLY A 21 -0.29 15.81 34.30
CA GLY A 21 -1.38 15.80 35.26
C GLY A 21 -2.38 16.89 34.86
N ASN A 22 -3.22 16.63 33.85
CA ASN A 22 -4.24 17.60 33.41
C ASN A 22 -5.64 17.08 33.80
N PRO A 23 -6.38 17.77 34.70
CA PRO A 23 -7.75 17.41 35.03
C PRO A 23 -8.75 17.93 33.98
N PRO A 24 -9.95 17.29 33.86
CA PRO A 24 -10.98 17.72 32.93
C PRO A 24 -11.73 18.94 33.48
N GLU A 25 -11.78 20.02 32.70
CA GLU A 25 -12.59 21.19 33.03
C GLU A 25 -14.04 21.01 32.58
N ARG A 26 -14.93 21.38 33.50
CA ARG A 26 -16.37 21.14 33.54
C ARG A 26 -17.10 22.15 32.67
N ALA A 27 -18.12 21.66 31.96
CA ALA A 27 -19.09 22.46 31.20
C ALA A 27 -19.86 23.48 32.06
N PRO A 28 -20.42 24.53 31.43
CA PRO A 28 -21.65 25.16 31.88
C PRO A 28 -22.84 24.85 30.94
N THR A 29 -23.83 24.13 31.48
CA THR A 29 -25.27 24.22 31.15
C THR A 29 -25.79 25.60 31.63
N ALA A 30 -26.85 26.25 31.15
CA ALA A 30 -27.96 25.96 30.24
C ALA A 30 -28.69 27.29 29.90
N SER A 31 -29.43 27.34 28.78
CA SER A 31 -30.80 27.90 28.63
C SER A 31 -31.07 28.18 27.15
N ALA A 32 -31.76 27.27 26.44
CA ALA A 32 -33.21 27.14 26.35
C ALA A 32 -33.86 28.14 25.36
N THR A 33 -34.03 27.71 24.11
CA THR A 33 -35.22 28.01 23.27
C THR A 33 -35.32 26.96 22.15
N GLU A 34 -36.26 26.02 22.28
CA GLU A 34 -36.96 25.36 21.15
C GLU A 34 -38.42 25.87 21.19
N PRO A 35 -39.28 25.77 20.14
CA PRO A 35 -39.18 24.90 18.96
C PRO A 35 -39.62 25.55 17.62
N VAL A 36 -39.07 25.11 16.48
CA VAL A 36 -39.83 25.07 15.20
C VAL A 36 -39.45 23.79 14.46
N VAL A 37 -40.36 22.82 14.51
CA VAL A 37 -40.35 21.61 13.68
C VAL A 37 -40.70 22.03 12.25
N ALA A 38 -39.74 21.99 11.34
CA ALA A 38 -40.00 21.97 9.91
C ALA A 38 -39.97 20.50 9.44
N PRO A 39 -40.94 20.03 8.64
CA PRO A 39 -40.95 18.66 8.16
C PRO A 39 -39.79 18.43 7.19
N ILE A 40 -38.93 17.48 7.53
CA ILE A 40 -37.87 16.96 6.67
C ILE A 40 -38.58 16.15 5.56
N PRO A 41 -38.51 16.51 4.28
CA PRO A 41 -38.93 15.58 3.24
C PRO A 41 -38.01 14.39 3.30
N ALA A 42 -38.62 13.20 3.43
CA ALA A 42 -37.95 11.91 3.49
C ALA A 42 -36.86 11.83 2.43
N THR A 43 -35.64 11.62 2.90
CA THR A 43 -34.48 11.26 2.09
C THR A 43 -34.85 10.01 1.29
N THR A 44 -35.25 10.17 0.03
CA THR A 44 -35.16 9.08 -0.94
C THR A 44 -33.71 8.60 -0.91
N PRO A 45 -33.42 7.32 -0.69
CA PRO A 45 -32.10 6.79 -1.00
C PRO A 45 -31.93 6.98 -2.50
N SER A 46 -31.18 8.02 -2.86
CA SER A 46 -30.76 8.28 -4.22
C SER A 46 -29.94 7.07 -4.64
N SER A 47 -30.59 6.19 -5.40
CA SER A 47 -29.97 5.02 -5.97
C SER A 47 -28.93 5.53 -6.95
N TYR A 48 -27.67 5.56 -6.52
CA TYR A 48 -26.58 5.89 -7.42
C TYR A 48 -26.59 4.87 -8.55
N PRO A 49 -26.63 5.31 -9.82
CA PRO A 49 -26.62 4.38 -10.93
C PRO A 49 -25.29 3.63 -10.97
N THR A 50 -25.37 2.34 -10.63
CA THR A 50 -24.43 1.29 -11.02
C THR A 50 -24.07 1.46 -12.48
N THR A 51 -22.89 2.01 -12.74
CA THR A 51 -22.34 2.10 -14.10
C THR A 51 -21.09 1.23 -14.14
N GLY A 52 -21.33 -0.06 -14.45
CA GLY A 52 -20.38 -0.96 -15.07
C GLY A 52 -19.05 -1.19 -14.35
N SER A 53 -19.08 -1.56 -13.06
CA SER A 53 -17.94 -2.26 -12.47
C SER A 53 -17.66 -3.50 -13.33
N ALA A 54 -16.44 -3.62 -13.87
CA ALA A 54 -15.84 -4.93 -13.99
C ALA A 54 -15.96 -5.51 -12.58
N THR A 55 -16.99 -6.34 -12.40
CA THR A 55 -17.31 -6.93 -11.12
C THR A 55 -16.01 -7.59 -10.71
N ASP A 56 -15.56 -7.32 -9.48
CA ASP A 56 -14.44 -7.98 -8.82
C ASP A 56 -14.80 -9.46 -8.61
N TRP A 57 -15.09 -10.13 -9.73
CA TRP A 57 -15.64 -11.45 -9.80
C TRP A 57 -14.47 -12.37 -9.50
N VAL A 58 -14.48 -12.81 -8.26
CA VAL A 58 -13.64 -13.84 -7.73
C VAL A 58 -14.28 -15.19 -8.15
N PRO A 59 -13.56 -16.07 -8.86
CA PRO A 59 -14.00 -17.44 -9.08
C PRO A 59 -14.45 -18.08 -7.76
N PRO A 60 -15.54 -18.85 -7.75
CA PRO A 60 -16.27 -19.14 -6.53
C PRO A 60 -15.51 -19.89 -5.44
N LEU A 61 -14.36 -20.52 -5.70
CA LEU A 61 -13.49 -21.10 -4.67
C LEU A 61 -12.05 -21.19 -5.20
N TYR A 62 -11.13 -20.38 -4.67
CA TYR A 62 -9.71 -20.70 -4.76
C TYR A 62 -9.39 -21.79 -3.73
N VAL A 63 -8.61 -22.80 -4.12
CA VAL A 63 -8.21 -23.90 -3.24
C VAL A 63 -7.02 -23.50 -2.38
N SER A 64 -6.22 -22.51 -2.81
CA SER A 64 -5.11 -21.93 -2.03
C SER A 64 -4.79 -20.47 -2.41
N PRO A 65 -4.03 -19.74 -1.56
CA PRO A 65 -3.54 -18.39 -1.89
C PRO A 65 -2.69 -18.32 -3.16
N GLU A 66 -1.96 -19.38 -3.49
CA GLU A 66 -1.14 -19.45 -4.70
C GLU A 66 -2.02 -19.56 -5.97
N GLU A 67 -3.14 -20.27 -5.89
CA GLU A 67 -4.11 -20.35 -6.97
C GLU A 67 -4.81 -19.00 -7.18
N GLU A 68 -5.19 -18.35 -6.09
CA GLU A 68 -5.74 -16.99 -6.11
C GLU A 68 -4.74 -16.00 -6.74
N ALA A 69 -3.48 -16.04 -6.31
CA ALA A 69 -2.43 -15.20 -6.89
C ALA A 69 -2.23 -15.52 -8.38
N SER A 70 -2.27 -16.78 -8.77
CA SER A 70 -2.16 -17.19 -10.18
C SER A 70 -3.27 -16.61 -11.04
N TYR A 71 -4.51 -16.58 -10.52
CA TYR A 71 -5.63 -15.92 -11.19
C TYR A 71 -5.35 -14.43 -11.40
N TYR A 72 -4.97 -13.69 -10.36
CA TYR A 72 -4.73 -12.25 -10.51
C TYR A 72 -3.50 -11.93 -11.36
N VAL A 73 -2.45 -12.75 -11.31
CA VAL A 73 -1.30 -12.64 -12.23
C VAL A 73 -1.75 -12.77 -13.68
N SER A 74 -2.67 -13.69 -13.99
CA SER A 74 -3.22 -13.84 -15.35
C SER A 74 -4.00 -12.62 -15.84
N ARG A 75 -4.41 -11.73 -14.93
CA ARG A 75 -5.16 -10.49 -15.23
C ARG A 75 -4.27 -9.25 -15.35
N LEU A 76 -2.97 -9.31 -15.03
CA LEU A 76 -2.10 -8.13 -15.04
C LEU A 76 -2.02 -7.41 -16.40
N ALA A 77 -2.08 -8.16 -17.51
CA ALA A 77 -2.09 -7.55 -18.85
C ALA A 77 -3.49 -7.04 -19.29
N ASP A 78 -4.56 -7.36 -18.56
CA ASP A 78 -5.91 -6.95 -18.91
C ASP A 78 -6.18 -5.50 -18.47
N ARG A 79 -6.00 -4.56 -19.40
CA ARG A 79 -6.24 -3.11 -19.19
C ARG A 79 -7.69 -2.77 -18.81
N ARG A 80 -8.63 -3.70 -18.98
CA ARG A 80 -10.03 -3.52 -18.58
C ARG A 80 -10.30 -4.03 -17.16
N PHE A 81 -9.36 -4.76 -16.57
CA PHE A 81 -9.46 -5.30 -15.22
C PHE A 81 -9.08 -4.25 -14.17
N VAL A 82 -9.79 -3.12 -14.24
CA VAL A 82 -9.60 -1.94 -13.40
C VAL A 82 -10.93 -1.46 -12.87
N SER A 83 -10.89 -0.76 -11.74
CA SER A 83 -12.02 0.01 -11.21
C SER A 83 -11.63 1.48 -11.12
N THR A 84 -12.55 2.33 -10.70
CA THR A 84 -12.32 3.75 -10.47
C THR A 84 -12.86 4.12 -9.10
N TYR A 85 -12.09 4.90 -8.35
CA TYR A 85 -12.48 5.44 -7.05
C TYR A 85 -12.21 6.95 -7.01
N GLY A 86 -12.62 7.61 -5.93
CA GLY A 86 -12.62 9.07 -5.85
C GLY A 86 -13.93 9.67 -6.36
N ASP A 87 -13.99 11.00 -6.39
CA ASP A 87 -15.16 11.73 -6.87
C ASP A 87 -15.11 11.99 -8.38
N ARG A 88 -16.20 12.55 -8.93
CA ARG A 88 -16.32 12.87 -10.36
C ARG A 88 -15.29 13.90 -10.85
N THR A 89 -14.68 14.66 -9.95
CA THR A 89 -13.71 15.71 -10.30
C THR A 89 -12.28 15.18 -10.30
N GLN A 90 -11.99 14.15 -9.50
CA GLN A 90 -10.67 13.55 -9.37
C GLN A 90 -10.78 12.00 -9.30
N PRO A 91 -11.20 11.35 -10.39
CA PRO A 91 -11.23 9.90 -10.44
C PRO A 91 -9.80 9.34 -10.44
N ARG A 92 -9.57 8.27 -9.67
CA ARG A 92 -8.32 7.52 -9.61
C ARG A 92 -8.56 6.08 -10.05
N VAL A 93 -7.62 5.54 -10.81
CA VAL A 93 -7.68 4.15 -11.28
C VAL A 93 -7.29 3.22 -10.14
N TRP A 94 -8.09 2.18 -9.94
CA TRP A 94 -7.77 1.07 -9.04
C TRP A 94 -7.39 -0.16 -9.87
N TYR A 95 -6.12 -0.57 -9.79
CA TYR A 95 -5.59 -1.70 -10.55
C TYR A 95 -5.90 -3.02 -9.84
N ILE A 96 -7.13 -3.54 -10.04
CA ILE A 96 -7.70 -4.65 -9.25
C ILE A 96 -6.70 -5.80 -9.07
N ALA A 97 -6.09 -6.28 -10.16
CA ALA A 97 -5.14 -7.40 -10.10
C ALA A 97 -3.92 -7.11 -9.22
N ALA A 98 -3.27 -5.96 -9.42
CA ALA A 98 -2.06 -5.62 -8.69
C ALA A 98 -2.32 -5.38 -7.20
N GLU A 99 -3.44 -4.73 -6.87
CA GLU A 99 -3.87 -4.48 -5.50
C GLU A 99 -4.17 -5.79 -4.76
N ARG A 100 -4.93 -6.70 -5.40
CA ARG A 100 -5.22 -8.02 -4.84
C ARG A 100 -3.96 -8.86 -4.64
N LEU A 101 -3.01 -8.80 -5.57
CA LEU A 101 -1.70 -9.48 -5.41
C LEU A 101 -0.89 -8.90 -4.24
N GLY A 102 -0.98 -7.58 -4.02
CA GLY A 102 -0.41 -6.93 -2.86
C GLY A 102 -1.02 -7.43 -1.55
N GLU A 103 -2.35 -7.56 -1.49
CA GLU A 103 -3.08 -8.09 -0.33
C GLU A 103 -2.78 -9.57 -0.06
N ILE A 104 -2.61 -10.39 -1.11
CA ILE A 104 -2.23 -11.80 -0.97
C ILE A 104 -0.83 -11.93 -0.34
N GLY A 105 0.09 -11.03 -0.68
CA GLY A 105 1.41 -10.97 -0.04
C GLY A 105 2.36 -12.07 -0.49
N LEU A 106 2.98 -12.76 0.46
CA LEU A 106 4.08 -13.71 0.22
C LEU A 106 3.81 -14.74 -0.91
N PRO A 107 2.62 -15.37 -1.02
CA PRO A 107 2.30 -16.33 -2.09
C PRO A 107 2.37 -15.72 -3.51
N ALA A 108 2.13 -14.42 -3.66
CA ALA A 108 2.17 -13.74 -4.95
C ALA A 108 3.60 -13.42 -5.41
N VAL A 109 4.54 -13.26 -4.48
CA VAL A 109 5.89 -12.73 -4.75
C VAL A 109 6.63 -13.55 -5.83
N PRO A 110 6.73 -14.90 -5.76
CA PRO A 110 7.42 -15.67 -6.80
C PRO A 110 6.76 -15.54 -8.19
N LEU A 111 5.42 -15.49 -8.23
CA LEU A 111 4.67 -15.38 -9.47
C LEU A 111 4.87 -14.02 -10.15
N LEU A 112 4.93 -12.95 -9.35
CA LEU A 112 5.19 -11.59 -9.82
C LEU A 112 6.62 -11.44 -10.36
N PHE A 113 7.62 -12.04 -9.69
CA PHE A 113 9.00 -12.03 -10.18
C PHE A 113 9.14 -12.72 -11.55
N ALA A 114 8.37 -13.77 -11.80
CA ALA A 114 8.33 -14.44 -13.11
C ALA A 114 7.77 -13.54 -14.23
N ARG A 115 7.07 -12.44 -13.91
CA ARG A 115 6.47 -11.50 -14.87
C ARG A 115 7.33 -10.29 -15.20
N LEU A 116 8.45 -10.07 -14.50
CA LEU A 116 9.27 -8.86 -14.71
C LEU A 116 9.86 -8.72 -16.13
N ASN A 117 10.03 -9.83 -16.85
CA ASN A 117 10.60 -9.85 -18.21
C ASN A 117 9.53 -9.88 -19.32
N THR A 118 8.27 -9.56 -19.00
CA THR A 118 7.23 -9.41 -20.03
C THR A 118 7.58 -8.30 -21.03
N GLN A 119 7.08 -8.42 -22.27
CA GLN A 119 7.20 -7.39 -23.30
C GLN A 119 6.07 -6.35 -23.23
N ASP A 120 5.01 -6.61 -22.45
CA ASP A 120 3.94 -5.63 -22.23
C ASP A 120 4.35 -4.66 -21.11
N GLU A 121 4.66 -3.42 -21.47
CA GLU A 121 5.05 -2.37 -20.54
C GLU A 121 4.01 -2.13 -19.44
N TYR A 122 2.71 -2.34 -19.73
CA TYR A 122 1.64 -2.20 -18.74
C TYR A 122 1.65 -3.36 -17.73
N GLU A 123 1.83 -4.60 -18.21
CA GLU A 123 1.97 -5.77 -17.33
C GLU A 123 3.22 -5.62 -16.46
N GLN A 124 4.36 -5.16 -17.01
CA GLN A 124 5.60 -4.94 -16.26
C GLN A 124 5.41 -3.88 -15.17
N MET A 125 4.78 -2.75 -15.51
CA MET A 125 4.44 -1.70 -14.56
C MET A 125 3.60 -2.24 -13.39
N LEU A 126 2.55 -3.02 -13.68
CA LEU A 126 1.69 -3.59 -12.65
C LEU A 126 2.36 -4.71 -11.85
N ALA A 127 3.23 -5.51 -12.45
CA ALA A 127 4.02 -6.51 -11.74
C ALA A 127 4.97 -5.84 -10.73
N LEU A 128 5.65 -4.77 -11.14
CA LEU A 128 6.50 -3.96 -10.26
C LEU A 128 5.70 -3.31 -9.13
N TYR A 129 4.56 -2.71 -9.46
CA TYR A 129 3.67 -2.12 -8.46
C TYR A 129 3.22 -3.16 -7.42
N ALA A 130 2.71 -4.30 -7.88
CA ALA A 130 2.27 -5.39 -7.02
C ALA A 130 3.41 -5.97 -6.18
N LEU A 131 4.65 -6.06 -6.70
CA LEU A 131 5.81 -6.52 -5.92
C LEU A 131 6.11 -5.61 -4.74
N GLN A 132 6.08 -4.29 -4.95
CA GLN A 132 6.28 -3.34 -3.87
C GLN A 132 5.23 -3.52 -2.77
N LEU A 133 3.98 -3.84 -3.11
CA LEU A 133 2.93 -4.14 -2.14
C LEU A 133 3.12 -5.51 -1.48
N ALA A 134 3.22 -6.57 -2.27
CA ALA A 134 3.25 -7.96 -1.79
C ALA A 134 4.48 -8.27 -0.93
N THR A 135 5.61 -7.60 -1.17
CA THR A 135 6.83 -7.78 -0.37
C THR A 135 6.76 -7.11 1.01
N GLN A 136 5.72 -6.31 1.27
CA GLN A 136 5.40 -5.79 2.61
C GLN A 136 4.56 -6.78 3.44
N ASP A 137 4.40 -8.03 2.98
CA ASP A 137 3.81 -9.10 3.78
C ASP A 137 4.46 -9.18 5.17
N PRO A 138 3.69 -9.22 6.28
CA PRO A 138 4.26 -9.18 7.62
C PRO A 138 5.23 -10.32 7.94
N LEU A 139 4.98 -11.53 7.44
CA LEU A 139 5.86 -12.67 7.66
C LEU A 139 7.15 -12.50 6.87
N LEU A 140 7.06 -12.02 5.64
CA LEU A 140 8.23 -11.73 4.81
C LEU A 140 9.07 -10.61 5.43
N MET A 141 8.45 -9.50 5.82
CA MET A 141 9.13 -8.39 6.49
C MET A 141 9.81 -8.84 7.79
N ALA A 142 9.17 -9.72 8.58
CA ALA A 142 9.82 -10.26 9.78
C ALA A 142 11.08 -11.07 9.44
N ARG A 143 11.07 -11.84 8.34
CA ARG A 143 12.20 -12.66 7.89
C ARG A 143 13.32 -11.84 7.25
N THR A 144 12.99 -10.74 6.58
CA THR A 144 13.95 -9.88 5.89
C THR A 144 14.44 -8.70 6.74
N GLY A 145 14.04 -8.61 8.01
CA GLY A 145 14.40 -7.49 8.89
C GLY A 145 13.77 -6.16 8.48
N GLY A 146 12.56 -6.21 7.92
CA GLY A 146 11.80 -5.05 7.44
C GLY A 146 12.11 -4.64 6.00
N ASN A 147 12.93 -5.40 5.27
CA ASN A 147 13.25 -5.09 3.88
C ASN A 147 12.15 -5.59 2.93
N TYR A 148 11.77 -4.74 1.99
CA TYR A 148 10.80 -5.01 0.92
C TYR A 148 11.27 -4.31 -0.36
N VAL A 149 10.63 -4.59 -1.49
CA VAL A 149 10.98 -3.93 -2.77
C VAL A 149 10.53 -2.47 -2.70
N GLN A 150 11.49 -1.55 -2.79
CA GLN A 150 11.23 -0.11 -2.83
C GLN A 150 11.58 0.44 -4.20
N LEU A 151 10.59 0.97 -4.92
CA LEU A 151 10.77 1.52 -6.26
C LEU A 151 10.77 3.05 -6.16
N PRO A 152 11.95 3.72 -6.24
CA PRO A 152 12.05 5.16 -6.03
C PRO A 152 11.60 5.97 -7.25
N SER A 153 11.62 5.35 -8.43
CA SER A 153 11.30 5.97 -9.71
C SER A 153 9.83 5.76 -10.05
N VAL A 154 9.27 6.67 -10.85
CA VAL A 154 7.90 6.55 -11.37
C VAL A 154 7.76 5.25 -12.16
N LEU A 155 6.61 4.60 -12.06
CA LEU A 155 6.31 3.37 -12.81
C LEU A 155 5.85 3.72 -14.23
N ASP A 156 6.81 3.78 -15.15
CA ASP A 156 6.59 4.01 -16.57
C ASP A 156 7.64 3.28 -17.43
N ALA A 157 7.41 3.17 -18.73
CA ALA A 157 8.28 2.44 -19.65
C ALA A 157 9.75 2.92 -19.62
N SER A 158 10.00 4.21 -19.37
CA SER A 158 11.35 4.77 -19.38
C SER A 158 12.14 4.42 -18.11
N ASN A 159 11.45 4.28 -16.98
CA ASN A 159 12.05 4.04 -15.67
C ASN A 159 11.96 2.57 -15.23
N ASN A 160 11.06 1.78 -15.81
CA ASN A 160 10.84 0.39 -15.39
C ASN A 160 12.08 -0.50 -15.52
N ALA A 161 13.00 -0.21 -16.44
CA ALA A 161 14.26 -0.96 -16.54
C ALA A 161 15.10 -0.86 -15.26
N GLU A 162 15.17 0.31 -14.63
CA GLU A 162 15.84 0.52 -13.35
C GLU A 162 15.07 -0.18 -12.21
N ASN A 163 13.73 0.00 -12.17
CA ASN A 163 12.88 -0.63 -11.16
C ASN A 163 12.96 -2.17 -11.19
N VAL A 164 13.08 -2.78 -12.38
CA VAL A 164 13.31 -4.22 -12.54
C VAL A 164 14.65 -4.63 -11.94
N GLN A 165 15.72 -3.85 -12.14
CA GLN A 165 17.03 -4.14 -11.55
C GLN A 165 16.96 -4.08 -10.02
N ILE A 166 16.29 -3.08 -9.46
CA ILE A 166 16.10 -2.96 -8.00
C ILE A 166 15.34 -4.17 -7.46
N ALA A 167 14.22 -4.55 -8.10
CA ALA A 167 13.46 -5.73 -7.70
C ALA A 167 14.32 -7.01 -7.78
N GLN A 168 15.09 -7.20 -8.86
CA GLN A 168 15.96 -8.36 -9.04
C GLN A 168 17.07 -8.43 -7.98
N GLN A 169 17.66 -7.30 -7.60
CA GLN A 169 18.66 -7.24 -6.52
C GLN A 169 18.03 -7.65 -5.18
N TRP A 170 16.83 -7.16 -4.88
CA TRP A 170 16.09 -7.59 -3.70
C TRP A 170 15.85 -9.10 -3.72
N TRP A 171 15.43 -9.67 -4.86
CA TRP A 171 15.22 -11.12 -4.99
C TRP A 171 16.50 -11.92 -4.74
N GLN A 172 17.62 -11.51 -5.34
CA GLN A 172 18.90 -12.18 -5.13
C GLN A 172 19.32 -12.23 -3.65
N GLN A 173 18.96 -11.21 -2.89
CA GLN A 173 19.29 -11.13 -1.47
C GLN A 173 18.30 -11.91 -0.58
N TYR A 174 17.01 -11.94 -0.92
CA TYR A 174 15.96 -12.38 0.02
C TYR A 174 15.12 -13.58 -0.44
N ALA A 175 15.29 -14.10 -1.66
CA ALA A 175 14.48 -15.21 -2.17
C ALA A 175 14.51 -16.47 -1.29
N GLY A 176 15.59 -16.67 -0.52
CA GLY A 176 15.69 -17.78 0.43
C GLY A 176 14.65 -17.76 1.57
N TYR A 177 14.02 -16.61 1.83
CA TYR A 177 13.02 -16.42 2.89
C TYR A 177 11.57 -16.66 2.43
N LEU A 178 11.35 -17.08 1.18
CA LEU A 178 10.01 -17.30 0.62
C LEU A 178 9.42 -18.68 0.94
N ASN A 179 10.18 -19.57 1.56
CA ASN A 179 9.76 -20.93 1.92
C ASN A 179 9.24 -21.05 3.37
#